data_AF-A0AAU6QM02-F1
#
_entry.id   AF-A0AAU6QM02-F1
#
_cell.length_a   1.000
_cell.length_b   1.000
_cell.length_c   1.000
_cell.angle_alpha   90.00
_cell.angle_beta   90.00
_cell.angle_gamma   90.00
#
_symmetry.space_group_name_H-M   'P 1'
#
loop_
_entity.id
_entity.type
_entity.pdbx_description
1 polymer ?
#
loop_
_entity_poly.entity_id
_entity_poly.type
_entity_poly.pdbx_seq_one_letter_code
_entity_poly.pdbx_strand_id
1 'polypeptide(L)'
;MAELTEKQKRKVTQDLGKLEKNRAVLEKLLQPTKIRNWALVVPRWEDKALLTHVSTKIQGICSKNLPFVEPGCTANIMTLDDFAVEVQILARAGVGSLAVPVTDPHAASVAEFSVKHDDWLRHLDRKVTTLTAGKKEQATQLFEGFLQMYLRGQNVLDTLRTKYPDIHAGADAAKRSQERKLALHSALHEGSAKASLREVMLNFGGALRNQLPGLDNETVSALTDEAIADWLLRCPMDFQNE
;
A
#
# COMPACT_ATOMS: atom_id res chain seq x y z
N MET A 1 -21.01 -5.18 14.04
CA MET A 1 -21.34 -5.59 12.66
C MET A 1 -22.77 -5.22 12.27
N ALA A 2 -23.81 -5.64 13.03
CA ALA A 2 -25.22 -5.34 12.69
C ALA A 2 -25.51 -3.84 12.48
N GLU A 3 -24.97 -2.95 13.32
CA GLU A 3 -25.26 -1.51 13.23
C GLU A 3 -24.76 -0.86 11.92
N LEU A 4 -23.57 -1.24 11.45
CA LEU A 4 -22.99 -0.73 10.19
C LEU A 4 -23.87 -1.13 9.01
N THR A 5 -24.19 -2.42 8.90
CA THR A 5 -25.04 -2.97 7.84
C THR A 5 -26.41 -2.29 7.83
N GLU A 6 -27.02 -2.09 9.01
CA GLU A 6 -28.33 -1.42 9.10
C GLU A 6 -28.26 0.06 8.69
N LYS A 7 -27.19 0.79 9.05
CA LYS A 7 -26.97 2.17 8.56
C LYS A 7 -26.84 2.20 7.04
N GLN A 8 -26.10 1.26 6.45
CA GLN A 8 -25.92 1.15 5.00
C GLN A 8 -27.22 0.81 4.28
N LYS A 9 -28.00 -0.16 4.77
CA LYS A 9 -29.35 -0.47 4.23
C LYS A 9 -30.29 0.73 4.28
N ARG A 10 -30.25 1.50 5.38
CA ARG A 10 -31.02 2.73 5.52
C ARG A 10 -30.64 3.75 4.46
N LYS A 11 -29.32 3.97 4.26
CA LYS A 11 -28.80 4.87 3.24
C LYS A 11 -29.24 4.47 1.83
N VAL A 12 -29.09 3.19 1.47
CA VAL A 12 -29.56 2.64 0.18
C VAL A 12 -31.05 2.95 -0.04
N THR A 13 -31.88 2.67 0.96
CA THR A 13 -33.33 2.90 0.89
C THR A 13 -33.66 4.38 0.70
N GLN A 14 -33.00 5.25 1.46
CA GLN A 14 -33.22 6.69 1.40
C GLN A 14 -32.74 7.27 0.07
N ASP A 15 -31.55 6.89 -0.40
CA ASP A 15 -30.95 7.43 -1.61
C ASP A 15 -31.69 6.99 -2.86
N LEU A 16 -32.05 5.70 -2.97
CA LEU A 16 -32.88 5.22 -4.09
C LEU A 16 -34.30 5.80 -4.04
N GLY A 17 -34.88 5.98 -2.84
CA GLY A 17 -36.17 6.64 -2.68
C GLY A 17 -36.19 8.10 -3.17
N LYS A 18 -35.05 8.80 -3.15
CA LYS A 18 -34.93 10.17 -3.69
C LYS A 18 -35.12 10.21 -5.20
N LEU A 19 -34.83 9.14 -5.92
CA LEU A 19 -35.05 9.10 -7.38
C LEU A 19 -36.53 9.26 -7.71
N GLU A 20 -37.40 8.58 -6.98
CA GLU A 20 -38.84 8.71 -7.14
C GLU A 20 -39.35 10.05 -6.57
N LYS A 21 -38.95 10.39 -5.34
CA LYS A 21 -39.40 11.62 -4.68
C LYS A 21 -39.11 12.87 -5.49
N ASN A 22 -37.96 12.92 -6.17
CA ASN A 22 -37.50 14.10 -6.91
C ASN A 22 -37.69 13.95 -8.43
N ARG A 23 -38.61 13.09 -8.88
CA ARG A 23 -38.80 12.74 -10.31
C ARG A 23 -38.81 13.96 -11.23
N ALA A 24 -39.68 14.94 -10.98
CA ALA A 24 -39.82 16.09 -11.87
C ALA A 24 -38.54 16.93 -11.99
N VAL A 25 -37.79 17.07 -10.89
CA VAL A 25 -36.53 17.83 -10.86
C VAL A 25 -35.44 17.06 -11.61
N LEU A 26 -35.33 15.75 -11.35
CA LEU A 26 -34.32 14.89 -11.97
C LEU A 26 -34.55 14.72 -13.47
N GLU A 27 -35.82 14.63 -13.90
CA GLU A 27 -36.18 14.58 -15.31
C GLU A 27 -35.73 15.83 -16.07
N LYS A 28 -35.93 17.02 -15.48
CA LYS A 28 -35.46 18.28 -16.05
C LYS A 28 -33.92 18.39 -16.06
N LEU A 29 -33.25 17.85 -15.04
CA LEU A 29 -31.80 17.95 -14.88
C LEU A 29 -31.04 17.01 -15.80
N LEU A 30 -31.46 15.74 -15.87
CA LEU A 30 -30.74 14.69 -16.60
C LEU A 30 -31.05 14.71 -18.10
N GLN A 31 -32.22 15.25 -18.48
CA GLN A 31 -32.65 15.36 -19.88
C GLN A 31 -32.54 13.99 -20.61
N PRO A 32 -31.85 13.79 -21.77
CA PRO A 32 -31.85 12.46 -22.40
C PRO A 32 -31.00 11.43 -21.63
N THR A 33 -30.27 11.85 -20.58
CA THR A 33 -29.37 10.98 -19.83
C THR A 33 -30.16 10.02 -18.95
N LYS A 34 -29.84 8.73 -19.04
CA LYS A 34 -30.44 7.68 -18.20
C LYS A 34 -29.43 7.09 -17.22
N ILE A 35 -29.89 6.84 -16.01
CA ILE A 35 -29.15 6.12 -14.98
C ILE A 35 -29.23 4.63 -15.33
N ARG A 36 -28.10 4.08 -15.75
CA ARG A 36 -27.92 2.63 -15.97
C ARG A 36 -27.43 1.92 -14.71
N ASN A 37 -26.44 2.51 -14.03
CA ASN A 37 -25.80 1.92 -12.86
C ASN A 37 -25.84 2.92 -11.69
N TRP A 38 -26.32 2.46 -10.54
CA TRP A 38 -26.25 3.22 -9.29
C TRP A 38 -25.19 2.60 -8.37
N ALA A 39 -24.29 3.41 -7.81
CA ALA A 39 -23.24 2.91 -6.93
C ALA A 39 -23.41 3.44 -5.51
N LEU A 40 -23.39 2.53 -4.53
CA LEU A 40 -23.17 2.88 -3.13
C LEU A 40 -21.66 2.88 -2.87
N VAL A 41 -21.05 4.06 -2.80
CA VAL A 41 -19.64 4.19 -2.40
C VAL A 41 -19.55 4.29 -0.88
N VAL A 42 -18.82 3.35 -0.25
CA VAL A 42 -18.65 3.27 1.21
C VAL A 42 -17.22 2.89 1.58
N PRO A 43 -16.70 3.28 2.76
CA PRO A 43 -15.34 2.92 3.17
C PRO A 43 -15.11 1.41 3.33
N ARG A 44 -16.13 0.70 3.83
CA ARG A 44 -16.11 -0.76 4.01
C ARG A 44 -17.53 -1.31 4.11
N TRP A 45 -17.69 -2.59 3.86
CA TRP A 45 -18.91 -3.35 4.12
C TRP A 45 -18.53 -4.79 4.46
N GLU A 46 -19.35 -5.49 5.26
CA GLU A 46 -18.95 -6.76 5.88
C GLU A 46 -20.00 -7.87 5.76
N ASP A 47 -21.20 -7.54 5.27
CA ASP A 47 -22.35 -8.45 5.32
C ASP A 47 -23.04 -8.57 3.95
N LYS A 48 -23.18 -9.81 3.48
CA LYS A 48 -23.87 -10.17 2.23
C LYS A 48 -25.35 -9.77 2.25
N ALA A 49 -25.98 -9.63 3.42
CA ALA A 49 -27.34 -9.12 3.54
C ALA A 49 -27.49 -7.71 2.94
N LEU A 50 -26.41 -6.91 2.88
CA LEU A 50 -26.43 -5.62 2.20
C LEU A 50 -26.56 -5.78 0.69
N LEU A 51 -25.90 -6.76 0.07
CA LEU A 51 -26.00 -7.05 -1.36
C LEU A 51 -27.44 -7.38 -1.75
N THR A 52 -28.08 -8.28 -0.98
CA THR A 52 -29.48 -8.65 -1.21
C THR A 52 -30.39 -7.43 -1.08
N HIS A 53 -30.16 -6.58 -0.07
CA HIS A 53 -30.95 -5.37 0.12
C HIS A 53 -30.79 -4.37 -1.04
N VAL A 54 -29.56 -4.13 -1.50
CA VAL A 54 -29.28 -3.28 -2.66
C VAL A 54 -29.97 -3.82 -3.92
N SER A 55 -29.82 -5.11 -4.20
CA SER A 55 -30.46 -5.77 -5.35
C SER A 55 -31.98 -5.59 -5.35
N THR A 56 -32.63 -5.86 -4.21
CA THR A 56 -34.08 -5.71 -4.09
C THR A 56 -34.52 -4.26 -4.28
N LYS A 57 -33.78 -3.30 -3.73
CA LYS A 57 -34.14 -1.88 -3.84
C LYS A 57 -33.94 -1.34 -5.25
N ILE A 58 -32.86 -1.71 -5.96
CA ILE A 58 -32.65 -1.23 -7.33
C ILE A 58 -33.67 -1.83 -8.30
N GLN A 59 -34.00 -3.12 -8.17
CA GLN A 59 -35.06 -3.74 -8.98
C GLN A 59 -36.41 -3.03 -8.78
N GLY A 60 -36.73 -2.67 -7.53
CA GLY A 60 -37.91 -1.88 -7.22
C GLY A 60 -37.92 -0.50 -7.88
N ILE A 61 -36.75 0.11 -8.14
CA ILE A 61 -36.64 1.38 -8.88
C ILE A 61 -36.76 1.15 -10.39
N CYS A 62 -36.06 0.15 -10.96
CA CYS A 62 -36.11 -0.08 -12.40
C CYS A 62 -37.54 -0.41 -12.87
N SER A 63 -38.35 -1.09 -12.05
CA SER A 63 -39.75 -1.41 -12.35
C SER A 63 -40.70 -0.20 -12.32
N LYS A 64 -40.25 0.97 -11.85
CA LYS A 64 -41.09 2.19 -11.77
C LYS A 64 -41.14 2.98 -13.07
N ASN A 65 -40.40 2.57 -14.11
CA ASN A 65 -40.37 3.23 -15.42
C ASN A 65 -40.12 4.75 -15.31
N LEU A 66 -39.18 5.16 -14.45
CA LEU A 66 -38.79 6.56 -14.34
C LEU A 66 -38.10 7.00 -15.65
N PRO A 67 -38.40 8.19 -16.19
CA PRO A 67 -37.95 8.59 -17.52
C PRO A 67 -36.42 8.68 -17.66
N PHE A 68 -35.73 8.95 -16.55
CA PHE A 68 -34.28 9.05 -16.43
C PHE A 68 -33.61 7.79 -15.87
N VAL A 69 -34.31 6.66 -15.77
CA VAL A 69 -33.75 5.37 -15.35
C VAL A 69 -33.84 4.39 -16.52
N GLU A 70 -32.75 3.70 -16.81
CA GLU A 70 -32.73 2.71 -17.87
C GLU A 70 -33.46 1.42 -17.44
N PRO A 71 -34.25 0.78 -18.32
CA PRO A 71 -34.74 -0.57 -18.07
C PRO A 71 -33.59 -1.52 -17.79
N GLY A 72 -33.71 -2.34 -16.74
CA GLY A 72 -32.63 -3.24 -16.34
C GLY A 72 -31.47 -2.56 -15.62
N CYS A 73 -31.70 -1.38 -15.04
CA CYS A 73 -30.70 -0.69 -14.22
C CYS A 73 -30.09 -1.61 -13.13
N THR A 74 -28.81 -1.40 -12.84
CA THR A 74 -28.09 -2.22 -11.85
C THR A 74 -27.58 -1.38 -10.69
N ALA A 75 -27.21 -2.03 -9.60
CA ALA A 75 -26.58 -1.37 -8.48
C ALA A 75 -25.39 -2.14 -7.93
N ASN A 76 -24.33 -1.40 -7.60
CA ASN A 76 -23.07 -1.94 -7.07
C ASN A 76 -22.75 -1.28 -5.73
N ILE A 77 -22.03 -2.01 -4.88
CA ILE A 77 -21.40 -1.47 -3.67
C ILE A 77 -19.93 -1.35 -4.01
N MET A 78 -19.38 -0.14 -3.89
CA MET A 78 -17.99 0.13 -4.21
C MET A 78 -17.25 0.62 -2.97
N THR A 79 -16.01 0.17 -2.80
CA THR A 79 -15.06 0.67 -1.81
C THR A 79 -13.89 1.34 -2.52
N LEU A 80 -12.92 1.84 -1.76
CA LEU A 80 -11.70 2.41 -2.32
C LEU A 80 -10.92 1.40 -3.18
N ASP A 81 -11.03 0.10 -2.88
CA ASP A 81 -10.35 -0.96 -3.62
C ASP A 81 -10.84 -1.05 -5.09
N ASP A 82 -12.09 -0.65 -5.37
CA ASP A 82 -12.63 -0.60 -6.74
C ASP A 82 -12.05 0.55 -7.59
N PHE A 83 -11.31 1.47 -6.96
CA PHE A 83 -10.69 2.63 -7.59
C PHE A 83 -9.16 2.58 -7.51
N ALA A 84 -8.58 1.37 -7.49
CA ALA A 84 -7.13 1.18 -7.36
C ALA A 84 -6.35 1.98 -8.42
N VAL A 85 -6.81 2.02 -9.67
CA VAL A 85 -6.16 2.75 -10.77
C VAL A 85 -6.18 4.26 -10.51
N GLU A 86 -7.33 4.83 -10.14
CA GLU A 86 -7.47 6.25 -9.84
C GLU A 86 -6.61 6.65 -8.63
N VAL A 87 -6.58 5.80 -7.60
CA VAL A 87 -5.72 6.00 -6.42
C VAL A 87 -4.25 6.07 -6.84
N GLN A 88 -3.78 5.18 -7.73
CA GLN A 88 -2.42 5.24 -8.25
C GLN A 88 -2.15 6.51 -9.06
N ILE A 89 -3.09 6.92 -9.92
CA ILE A 89 -2.95 8.13 -10.73
C ILE A 89 -2.76 9.36 -9.81
N LEU A 90 -3.61 9.48 -8.79
CA LEU A 90 -3.53 10.57 -7.82
C LEU A 90 -2.24 10.52 -6.99
N ALA A 91 -1.82 9.33 -6.57
CA ALA A 91 -0.58 9.16 -5.82
C ALA A 91 0.66 9.51 -6.67
N ARG A 92 0.70 9.08 -7.94
CA ARG A 92 1.80 9.42 -8.86
C ARG A 92 1.84 10.92 -9.16
N ALA A 93 0.68 11.58 -9.23
CA ALA A 93 0.59 13.02 -9.40
C ALA A 93 0.98 13.82 -8.13
N GLY A 94 1.20 13.16 -6.99
CA GLY A 94 1.47 13.82 -5.71
C GLY A 94 0.25 14.58 -5.14
N VAL A 95 -0.95 14.32 -5.67
CA VAL A 95 -2.20 14.96 -5.24
C VAL A 95 -2.94 14.06 -4.23
N GLY A 96 -2.69 12.75 -4.27
CA GLY A 96 -3.20 11.78 -3.31
C GLY A 96 -2.17 11.40 -2.24
N SER A 97 -2.66 10.90 -1.11
CA SER A 97 -1.86 10.20 -0.10
C SER A 97 -2.28 8.74 -0.05
N LEU A 98 -1.39 7.86 -0.50
CA LEU A 98 -1.55 6.42 -0.50
C LEU A 98 -0.81 5.85 0.72
N ALA A 99 -1.60 5.35 1.65
CA ALA A 99 -1.10 4.60 2.80
C ALA A 99 -1.22 3.10 2.55
N VAL A 100 -0.10 2.39 2.64
CA VAL A 100 -0.07 0.92 2.61
C VAL A 100 0.11 0.44 4.04
N PRO A 101 -0.76 -0.45 4.56
CA PRO A 101 -0.61 -0.97 5.91
C PRO A 101 0.75 -1.64 6.10
N VAL A 102 1.51 -1.15 7.08
CA VAL A 102 2.77 -1.79 7.50
C VAL A 102 2.43 -2.83 8.56
N THR A 103 2.48 -4.10 8.17
CA THR A 103 2.16 -5.22 9.07
C THR A 103 3.41 -5.95 9.50
N ASP A 104 3.44 -6.34 10.78
CA ASP A 104 4.47 -7.20 11.32
C ASP A 104 4.52 -8.54 10.60
N PRO A 105 5.72 -9.10 10.38
CA PRO A 105 5.84 -10.44 9.82
C PRO A 105 5.31 -11.47 10.80
N HIS A 106 4.62 -12.48 10.27
CA HIS A 106 4.17 -13.60 11.08
C HIS A 106 5.38 -14.42 11.55
N ALA A 107 5.37 -14.91 12.79
CA ALA A 107 6.50 -15.65 13.39
C ALA A 107 6.94 -16.85 12.53
N ALA A 108 5.98 -17.53 11.89
CA ALA A 108 6.26 -18.62 10.95
C ALA A 108 7.06 -18.17 9.72
N SER A 109 6.75 -16.99 9.18
CA SER A 109 7.47 -16.42 8.02
C SER A 109 8.91 -16.05 8.39
N VAL A 110 9.14 -15.56 9.61
CA VAL A 110 10.49 -15.30 10.12
C VAL A 110 11.30 -16.61 10.20
N ALA A 111 10.72 -17.66 10.80
CA ALA A 111 11.38 -18.95 10.93
C ALA A 111 11.69 -19.59 9.57
N GLU A 112 10.74 -19.54 8.64
CA GLU A 112 10.93 -20.04 7.27
C GLU A 112 12.03 -19.26 6.52
N PHE A 113 12.04 -17.93 6.65
CA PHE A 113 13.06 -17.08 6.04
C PHE A 113 14.45 -17.45 6.55
N SER A 114 14.60 -17.63 7.86
CA SER A 114 15.89 -17.97 8.47
C SER A 114 16.46 -19.29 7.98
N VAL A 115 15.61 -20.30 7.75
CA VAL A 115 16.06 -21.59 7.20
C VAL A 115 16.49 -21.47 5.74
N LYS A 116 15.79 -20.65 4.94
CA LYS A 116 16.06 -20.49 3.50
C LYS A 116 17.26 -19.60 3.18
N HIS A 117 17.59 -18.67 4.07
CA HIS A 117 18.54 -17.58 3.79
C HIS A 117 19.71 -17.53 4.78
N ASP A 118 20.22 -18.68 5.23
CA ASP A 118 21.35 -18.77 6.18
C ASP A 118 22.55 -17.90 5.75
N ASP A 119 22.93 -17.95 4.48
CA ASP A 119 24.03 -17.15 3.92
C ASP A 119 23.81 -15.64 4.10
N TRP A 120 22.59 -15.15 3.89
CA TRP A 120 22.26 -13.72 4.05
C TRP A 120 22.27 -13.32 5.53
N LEU A 121 21.78 -14.18 6.40
CA LEU A 121 21.84 -13.96 7.84
C LEU A 121 23.29 -13.90 8.33
N ARG A 122 24.18 -14.75 7.82
CA ARG A 122 25.62 -14.68 8.12
C ARG A 122 26.25 -13.36 7.65
N HIS A 123 25.86 -12.84 6.49
CA HIS A 123 26.32 -11.53 6.04
C HIS A 123 25.86 -10.39 6.96
N LEU A 124 24.58 -10.42 7.36
CA LEU A 124 24.03 -9.42 8.26
C LEU A 124 24.73 -9.47 9.62
N ASP A 125 24.90 -10.65 10.21
CA ASP A 125 25.58 -10.87 11.50
C ASP A 125 27.01 -10.27 11.50
N ARG A 126 27.79 -10.54 10.46
CA ARG A 126 29.13 -9.95 10.28
C ARG A 126 29.08 -8.42 10.30
N LYS A 127 28.17 -7.82 9.52
CA LYS A 127 28.09 -6.36 9.38
C LYS A 127 27.60 -5.68 10.64
N VAL A 128 26.59 -6.23 11.33
CA VAL A 128 26.12 -5.64 12.60
C VAL A 128 27.17 -5.78 13.71
N THR A 129 27.99 -6.83 13.67
CA THR A 129 29.14 -6.99 14.57
C THR A 129 30.18 -5.90 14.32
N THR A 130 30.53 -5.62 13.06
CA THR A 130 31.41 -4.50 12.70
C THR A 130 30.81 -3.16 13.13
N LEU A 131 29.54 -2.90 12.83
CA LEU A 131 28.85 -1.66 13.21
C LEU A 131 28.80 -1.43 14.73
N THR A 132 28.82 -2.49 15.53
CA THR A 132 28.77 -2.39 17.00
C THR A 132 30.13 -2.52 17.66
N ALA A 133 31.22 -2.59 16.88
CA ALA A 133 32.56 -2.85 17.37
C ALA A 133 32.62 -4.10 18.27
N GLY A 134 31.91 -5.17 17.88
CA GLY A 134 31.90 -6.46 18.58
C GLY A 134 31.00 -6.53 19.83
N LYS A 135 30.22 -5.49 20.15
CA LYS A 135 29.33 -5.50 21.32
C LYS A 135 28.13 -6.42 21.09
N LYS A 136 28.25 -7.66 21.56
CA LYS A 136 27.28 -8.76 21.30
C LYS A 136 25.81 -8.38 21.49
N GLU A 137 25.45 -7.77 22.61
CA GLU A 137 24.05 -7.39 22.89
C GLU A 137 23.51 -6.38 21.86
N GLN A 138 24.31 -5.38 21.50
CA GLN A 138 23.94 -4.38 20.48
C GLN A 138 23.88 -5.01 19.09
N ALA A 139 24.79 -5.96 18.78
CA ALA A 139 24.79 -6.68 17.51
C ALA A 139 23.52 -7.50 17.34
N THR A 140 23.11 -8.24 18.38
CA THR A 140 21.85 -9.00 18.39
C THR A 140 20.63 -8.10 18.19
N GLN A 141 20.56 -6.96 18.89
CA GLN A 141 19.45 -6.02 18.73
C GLN A 141 19.37 -5.43 17.31
N LEU A 142 20.51 -5.05 16.72
CA LEU A 142 20.54 -4.55 15.34
C LEU A 142 20.19 -5.63 14.33
N PHE A 143 20.67 -6.87 14.54
CA PHE A 143 20.33 -8.00 13.68
C PHE A 143 18.82 -8.22 13.62
N GLU A 144 18.17 -8.34 14.78
CA GLU A 144 16.72 -8.52 14.88
C GLU A 144 15.96 -7.34 14.27
N GLY A 145 16.43 -6.11 14.52
CA GLY A 145 15.88 -4.89 13.95
C GLY A 145 15.89 -4.89 12.42
N PHE A 146 17.04 -5.17 11.79
CA PHE A 146 17.13 -5.23 10.33
C PHE A 146 16.31 -6.36 9.72
N LEU A 147 16.27 -7.53 10.36
CA LEU A 147 15.44 -8.63 9.89
C LEU A 147 13.95 -8.25 9.91
N GLN A 148 13.49 -7.60 10.97
CA GLN A 148 12.12 -7.09 11.07
C GLN A 148 11.83 -6.01 10.02
N MET A 149 12.75 -5.06 9.83
CA MET A 149 12.64 -4.01 8.81
C MET A 149 12.49 -4.60 7.40
N TYR A 150 13.32 -5.58 7.07
CA TYR A 150 13.24 -6.30 5.80
C TYR A 150 11.87 -6.95 5.61
N LEU A 151 11.44 -7.79 6.55
CA LEU A 151 10.21 -8.57 6.40
C LEU A 151 8.93 -7.70 6.43
N ARG A 152 8.91 -6.65 7.27
CA ARG A 152 7.81 -5.66 7.26
C ARG A 152 7.70 -4.98 5.90
N GLY A 153 8.85 -4.56 5.34
CA GLY A 153 8.89 -3.96 4.03
C GLY A 153 8.49 -4.89 2.89
N GLN A 154 8.84 -6.17 2.98
CA GLN A 154 8.39 -7.18 2.01
C GLN A 154 6.86 -7.31 1.99
N ASN A 155 6.18 -7.23 3.14
CA ASN A 155 4.70 -7.19 3.19
C ASN A 155 4.11 -5.96 2.47
N VAL A 156 4.76 -4.80 2.63
CA VAL A 156 4.38 -3.55 1.93
C VAL A 156 4.57 -3.72 0.42
N LEU A 157 5.72 -4.24 -0.02
CA LEU A 157 6.01 -4.51 -1.43
C LEU A 157 5.01 -5.50 -2.03
N ASP A 158 4.64 -6.57 -1.32
CA ASP A 158 3.64 -7.53 -1.78
C ASP A 158 2.27 -6.90 -1.98
N THR A 159 1.87 -6.00 -1.06
CA THR A 159 0.64 -5.23 -1.18
C THR A 159 0.69 -4.28 -2.39
N LEU A 160 1.79 -3.54 -2.55
CA LEU A 160 2.01 -2.66 -3.70
C LEU A 160 1.98 -3.47 -5.01
N ARG A 161 2.65 -4.62 -5.08
CA ARG A 161 2.68 -5.48 -6.27
C ARG A 161 1.29 -5.92 -6.70
N THR A 162 0.43 -6.23 -5.73
CA THR A 162 -0.90 -6.80 -5.97
C THR A 162 -1.94 -5.71 -6.27
N LYS A 163 -1.95 -4.63 -5.48
CA LYS A 163 -2.97 -3.58 -5.58
C LYS A 163 -2.54 -2.38 -6.42
N TYR A 164 -1.23 -2.08 -6.46
CA TYR A 164 -0.69 -0.84 -6.99
C TYR A 164 0.59 -1.07 -7.83
N PRO A 165 0.53 -1.84 -8.93
CA PRO A 165 1.71 -2.32 -9.68
C PRO A 165 2.63 -1.22 -10.21
N ASP A 166 2.09 -0.10 -10.70
CA ASP A 166 2.90 1.06 -11.12
C ASP A 166 3.72 1.67 -9.98
N ILE A 167 3.15 1.74 -8.77
CA ILE A 167 3.84 2.28 -7.60
C ILE A 167 4.94 1.31 -7.16
N HIS A 168 4.64 0.01 -7.17
CA HIS A 168 5.63 -1.05 -6.94
C HIS A 168 6.81 -0.94 -7.91
N ALA A 169 6.54 -0.86 -9.22
CA ALA A 169 7.57 -0.72 -10.24
C ALA A 169 8.43 0.55 -10.03
N GLY A 170 7.81 1.65 -9.60
CA GLY A 170 8.52 2.87 -9.22
C GLY A 170 9.44 2.69 -8.01
N ALA A 171 8.98 1.99 -6.97
CA ALA A 171 9.76 1.70 -5.77
C ALA A 171 10.95 0.79 -6.10
N ASP A 172 10.73 -0.27 -6.89
CA ASP A 172 11.77 -1.16 -7.40
C ASP A 172 12.82 -0.41 -8.23
N ALA A 173 12.37 0.47 -9.13
CA ALA A 173 13.26 1.28 -9.95
C ALA A 173 14.12 2.23 -9.09
N ALA A 174 13.52 2.87 -8.07
CA ALA A 174 14.22 3.72 -7.12
C ALA A 174 15.30 2.92 -6.36
N LYS A 175 14.91 1.77 -5.79
CA LYS A 175 15.80 0.87 -5.04
C LYS A 175 16.98 0.41 -5.90
N ARG A 176 16.71 -0.13 -7.10
CA ARG A 176 17.76 -0.57 -8.04
C ARG A 176 18.69 0.56 -8.48
N SER A 177 18.14 1.77 -8.66
CA SER A 177 18.95 2.94 -9.03
C SER A 177 19.90 3.33 -7.91
N GLN A 178 19.45 3.29 -6.66
CA GLN A 178 20.30 3.57 -5.51
C GLN A 178 21.32 2.45 -5.26
N GLU A 179 20.94 1.17 -5.41
CA GLU A 179 21.84 0.02 -5.28
C GLU A 179 23.06 0.14 -6.22
N ARG A 180 22.84 0.56 -7.48
CA ARG A 180 23.95 0.79 -8.43
C ARG A 180 24.91 1.89 -7.98
N LYS A 181 24.39 2.97 -7.39
CA LYS A 181 25.22 4.05 -6.84
C LYS A 181 25.97 3.56 -5.62
N LEU A 182 25.31 2.80 -4.75
CA LEU A 182 25.90 2.26 -3.53
C LEU A 182 27.08 1.35 -3.82
N ALA A 183 26.95 0.44 -4.80
CA ALA A 183 28.05 -0.43 -5.21
C ALA A 183 29.31 0.36 -5.64
N LEU A 184 29.12 1.50 -6.31
CA LEU A 184 30.23 2.39 -6.69
C LEU A 184 30.77 3.16 -5.48
N HIS A 185 29.90 3.73 -4.64
CA HIS A 185 30.29 4.51 -3.47
C HIS A 185 31.03 3.67 -2.43
N SER A 186 30.56 2.45 -2.15
CA SER A 186 31.22 1.53 -1.22
C SER A 186 32.66 1.17 -1.66
N ALA A 187 32.95 1.19 -2.96
CA ALA A 187 34.31 0.96 -3.47
C ALA A 187 35.25 2.18 -3.30
N LEU A 188 34.70 3.37 -3.08
CA LEU A 188 35.43 4.65 -3.05
C LEU A 188 35.41 5.35 -1.69
N HIS A 189 34.71 4.79 -0.70
CA HIS A 189 34.47 5.48 0.57
C HIS A 189 35.64 5.35 1.54
N GLU A 190 36.08 6.48 2.11
CA GLU A 190 37.18 6.57 3.08
C GLU A 190 36.71 6.98 4.50
N GLY A 191 35.46 6.65 4.86
CA GLY A 191 34.87 7.00 6.16
C GLY A 191 34.25 5.82 6.91
N SER A 192 33.83 6.07 8.16
CA SER A 192 33.27 5.01 9.00
C SER A 192 31.98 4.41 8.43
N ALA A 193 31.82 3.10 8.63
CA ALA A 193 30.63 2.34 8.23
C ALA A 193 29.30 2.96 8.69
N LYS A 194 29.27 3.53 9.92
CA LYS A 194 28.08 4.17 10.49
C LYS A 194 27.67 5.44 9.76
N ALA A 195 28.65 6.27 9.39
CA ALA A 195 28.40 7.51 8.66
C ALA A 195 27.85 7.19 7.26
N SER A 196 28.49 6.24 6.57
CA SER A 196 28.03 5.71 5.29
C SER A 196 26.59 5.21 5.35
N LEU A 197 26.26 4.33 6.30
CA LEU A 197 24.92 3.78 6.43
C LEU A 197 23.87 4.89 6.65
N ARG A 198 24.14 5.84 7.55
CA ARG A 198 23.23 6.95 7.83
C ARG A 198 23.00 7.84 6.61
N GLU A 199 24.05 8.12 5.85
CA GLU A 199 23.95 8.89 4.61
C GLU A 199 23.07 8.18 3.58
N VAL A 200 23.28 6.87 3.39
CA VAL A 200 22.47 6.08 2.46
C VAL A 200 21.00 6.07 2.86
N MET A 201 20.69 5.92 4.16
CA MET A 201 19.31 5.97 4.67
C MET A 201 18.63 7.31 4.35
N LEU A 202 19.30 8.43 4.64
CA LEU A 202 18.75 9.77 4.39
C LEU A 202 18.57 10.04 2.90
N ASN A 203 19.58 9.74 2.09
CA ASN A 203 19.57 9.97 0.65
C ASN A 203 18.51 9.13 -0.04
N PHE A 204 18.38 7.85 0.32
CA PHE A 204 17.38 6.97 -0.29
C PHE A 204 15.96 7.37 0.10
N GLY A 205 15.69 7.65 1.38
CA GLY A 205 14.37 8.07 1.83
C GLY A 205 13.91 9.38 1.16
N GLY A 206 14.84 10.32 0.94
CA GLY A 206 14.58 11.54 0.16
C GLY A 206 14.30 11.25 -1.32
N ALA A 207 15.12 10.43 -1.95
CA ALA A 207 14.95 10.06 -3.36
C ALA A 207 13.63 9.32 -3.60
N LEU A 208 13.27 8.38 -2.72
CA LEU A 208 12.03 7.62 -2.82
C LEU A 208 10.81 8.52 -2.69
N ARG A 209 10.81 9.47 -1.74
CA ARG A 209 9.73 10.46 -1.59
C ARG A 209 9.60 11.36 -2.83
N ASN A 210 10.71 11.77 -3.43
CA ASN A 210 10.66 12.59 -4.65
C ASN A 210 10.14 11.82 -5.86
N GLN A 211 10.47 10.53 -5.98
CA GLN A 211 10.04 9.69 -7.09
C GLN A 211 8.59 9.19 -6.93
N LEU A 212 8.13 9.03 -5.69
CA LEU A 212 6.79 8.55 -5.33
C LEU A 212 6.12 9.52 -4.35
N PRO A 213 5.78 10.75 -4.80
CA PRO A 213 5.35 11.84 -3.92
C PRO A 213 4.02 11.59 -3.20
N GLY A 214 3.16 10.72 -3.74
CA GLY A 214 1.88 10.40 -3.12
C GLY A 214 1.91 9.21 -2.16
N LEU A 215 3.08 8.67 -1.81
CA LEU A 215 3.18 7.73 -0.70
C LEU A 215 3.21 8.48 0.63
N ASP A 216 2.50 7.96 1.62
CA ASP A 216 2.55 8.51 2.97
C ASP A 216 3.92 8.23 3.64
N ASN A 217 4.21 8.97 4.71
CA ASN A 217 5.52 8.90 5.37
C ASN A 217 5.84 7.52 5.96
N GLU A 218 4.84 6.81 6.47
CA GLU A 218 5.01 5.49 7.08
C GLU A 218 5.40 4.47 6.00
N THR A 219 4.69 4.47 4.86
CA THR A 219 5.04 3.62 3.71
C THR A 219 6.43 3.94 3.17
N VAL A 220 6.78 5.22 3.02
CA VAL A 220 8.13 5.62 2.57
C VAL A 220 9.21 5.16 3.54
N SER A 221 8.97 5.27 4.85
CA SER A 221 9.91 4.79 5.87
C SER A 221 10.09 3.28 5.77
N ALA A 222 8.99 2.53 5.72
CA ALA A 222 9.04 1.07 5.64
C ALA A 222 9.79 0.58 4.39
N LEU A 223 9.59 1.21 3.23
CA LEU A 223 10.32 0.88 2.00
C LEU A 223 11.80 1.28 2.05
N THR A 224 12.11 2.39 2.72
CA THR A 224 13.50 2.82 2.95
C THR A 224 14.23 1.81 3.82
N ASP A 225 13.59 1.45 4.94
CA ASP A 225 14.09 0.50 5.93
C ASP A 225 14.29 -0.89 5.31
N GLU A 226 13.35 -1.32 4.48
CA GLU A 226 13.44 -2.55 3.69
C GLU A 226 14.66 -2.57 2.78
N ALA A 227 14.84 -1.52 1.98
CA ALA A 227 15.93 -1.47 1.01
C ALA A 227 17.30 -1.50 1.70
N ILE A 228 17.43 -0.80 2.83
CA ILE A 228 18.65 -0.77 3.63
C ILE A 228 18.94 -2.15 4.22
N ALA A 229 17.94 -2.80 4.82
CA ALA A 229 18.09 -4.14 5.37
C ALA A 229 18.44 -5.16 4.27
N ASP A 230 17.79 -5.07 3.11
CA ASP A 230 18.07 -5.89 1.94
C ASP A 230 19.50 -5.73 1.41
N TRP A 231 20.02 -4.50 1.35
CA TRP A 231 21.41 -4.25 0.95
C TRP A 231 22.45 -4.76 1.96
N LEU A 232 22.09 -4.80 3.25
CA LEU A 232 22.92 -5.43 4.28
C LEU A 232 22.90 -6.96 4.14
N LEU A 233 21.73 -7.56 3.89
CA LEU A 233 21.51 -9.00 3.70
C LEU A 233 22.17 -9.55 2.41
N ARG A 234 21.86 -8.96 1.25
CA ARG A 234 22.32 -9.43 -0.08
C ARG A 234 23.75 -9.01 -0.44
N CYS A 235 24.35 -8.12 0.35
CA CYS A 235 25.74 -7.66 0.22
C CYS A 235 26.15 -6.67 -0.90
N PRO A 236 25.30 -5.78 -1.46
CA PRO A 236 25.80 -4.62 -2.19
C PRO A 236 26.45 -3.54 -1.29
N MET A 237 26.16 -3.53 0.01
CA MET A 237 26.77 -2.62 0.99
C MET A 237 27.82 -3.37 1.82
N ASP A 238 29.10 -3.31 1.45
CA ASP A 238 30.17 -3.90 2.26
C ASP A 238 30.98 -2.80 2.94
N PHE A 239 31.30 -3.03 4.21
CA PHE A 239 32.19 -2.19 4.98
C PHE A 239 33.49 -2.96 5.07
N GLN A 240 34.46 -2.62 4.23
CA GLN A 240 35.77 -3.26 4.32
C GLN A 240 36.32 -3.07 5.74
N ASN A 241 36.94 -4.12 6.28
CA ASN A 241 37.44 -4.15 7.66
C ASN A 241 38.28 -2.90 7.97
N GLU A 242 37.71 -1.97 8.75
CA GLU A 242 38.48 -1.03 9.57
C GLU A 242 39.11 -1.77 10.76
#